data_AF-A0A264Y6E8-F1
#
_entry.id   AF-A0A264Y6E8-F1
#
_cell.length_a   1.000
_cell.length_b   1.000
_cell.length_c   1.000
_cell.angle_alpha   90.00
_cell.angle_beta   90.00
_cell.angle_gamma   90.00
#
_symmetry.space_group_name_H-M   'P 1'
#
loop_
_entity.id
_entity.type
_entity.pdbx_description
1 polymer ?
#
loop_
_entity_poly.entity_id
_entity_poly.type
_entity_poly.pdbx_seq_one_letter_code
_entity_poly.pdbx_strand_id
1 'polypeptide(L)' 'MKSLLIKDTTVDERMAIVKESLNFCDGECEGVDMDDMYDDYIFGRRELADINREFSQAHAGEVTPSRTAEPSGCGMGR' A
#
# COMPACT_ATOMS: atom_id res chain seq x y z
N MET A 1 11.74 9.27 10.42
CA MET A 1 10.47 8.72 9.89
C MET A 1 9.33 9.33 10.69
N LYS A 2 8.40 10.02 10.03
CA LYS A 2 7.19 10.55 10.69
C LYS A 2 6.21 9.40 10.98
N SER A 3 5.26 9.62 11.89
CA SER A 3 4.18 8.66 12.14
C SER A 3 3.31 8.51 10.88
N LEU A 4 2.76 7.31 10.68
CA LEU A 4 1.78 7.00 9.62
C LEU A 4 0.35 6.90 10.17
N LEU A 5 0.14 7.15 11.46
CA LEU A 5 -1.18 7.00 12.08
C LEU A 5 -1.98 8.29 11.92
N ILE A 6 -3.28 8.17 11.64
CA ILE A 6 -4.17 9.34 11.48
C ILE A 6 -4.18 10.19 12.76
N LYS A 7 -4.17 9.55 13.94
CA LYS A 7 -4.15 10.26 15.23
C LYS A 7 -2.92 11.14 15.45
N ASP A 8 -1.83 10.88 14.74
CA ASP A 8 -0.54 11.56 14.92
C ASP A 8 -0.19 12.46 13.72
N THR A 9 -1.10 12.62 12.75
CA THR A 9 -0.84 13.32 11.49
C THR A 9 -1.98 14.25 11.10
N THR A 10 -1.63 15.33 10.41
CA THR A 10 -2.58 16.19 9.70
C THR A 10 -2.89 15.64 8.29
N VAL A 11 -3.93 16.17 7.65
CA VAL A 11 -4.27 15.83 6.26
C VAL A 11 -3.09 16.13 5.32
N ASP A 12 -2.47 17.31 5.46
CA ASP A 12 -1.32 17.72 4.64
C ASP A 12 -0.12 16.80 4.82
N GLU A 13 0.14 16.36 6.07
CA GLU A 13 1.21 15.42 6.35
C GLU A 13 0.95 14.05 5.71
N ARG A 14 -0.30 13.57 5.74
CA ARG A 14 -0.67 12.32 5.05
C ARG A 14 -0.57 12.45 3.54
N MET A 15 -0.94 13.61 2.97
CA MET A 15 -0.74 13.89 1.55
C MET A 15 0.74 13.84 1.18
N ALA A 16 1.62 14.45 1.99
CA ALA A 16 3.06 14.42 1.79
C ALA A 16 3.63 13.00 1.91
N ILE A 17 3.18 12.22 2.90
CA ILE A 17 3.55 10.80 3.06
C ILE A 17 3.21 10.00 1.80
N VAL A 18 2.00 10.16 1.26
CA VAL A 18 1.57 9.44 0.05
C VAL A 18 2.41 9.86 -1.16
N LYS A 19 2.65 11.17 -1.36
CA LYS A 19 3.52 11.66 -2.43
C LYS A 19 4.95 11.12 -2.33
N GLU A 20 5.55 11.18 -1.15
CA GLU A 20 6.91 10.67 -0.92
C GLU A 20 6.99 9.16 -1.17
N SER A 21 5.98 8.41 -0.72
CA SER A 21 5.92 6.94 -0.83
C SER A 21 5.73 6.45 -2.26
N LEU A 22 4.99 7.21 -3.09
CA LEU A 22 4.79 6.89 -4.50
C LEU A 22 5.98 7.35 -5.37
N ASN A 23 7.08 7.81 -4.76
CA ASN A 23 8.23 8.39 -5.48
C ASN A 23 7.80 9.45 -6.48
N PHE A 24 6.83 10.27 -6.06
CA PHE A 24 6.25 11.34 -6.84
C PHE A 24 7.24 12.50 -6.96
N CYS A 25 8.28 12.32 -7.79
CA CYS A 25 9.29 13.34 -8.06
C CYS A 25 8.69 14.52 -8.85
N ASP A 26 9.27 15.71 -8.65
CA ASP A 26 9.04 17.04 -9.26
C ASP A 26 8.90 17.12 -10.81
N GLY A 27 8.79 16.00 -11.53
CA GLY A 27 8.30 16.03 -12.90
C GLY A 27 6.81 16.34 -12.88
N GLU A 28 6.38 17.30 -13.69
CA GLU A 28 4.98 17.72 -13.81
C GLU A 28 4.06 16.53 -14.15
N CYS A 29 3.59 15.84 -13.13
CA CYS A 29 2.45 14.96 -13.23
C CYS A 29 1.20 15.82 -13.03
N GLU A 30 0.94 16.66 -14.03
CA GLU A 30 -0.38 17.24 -14.21
C GLU A 30 -1.38 16.09 -14.42
N GLY A 31 -2.01 15.65 -13.34
CA GLY A 31 -3.09 14.66 -13.40
C GLY A 31 -2.81 13.29 -12.81
N VAL A 32 -1.92 13.15 -11.82
CA VAL A 32 -2.06 11.98 -10.94
C VAL A 32 -3.18 12.24 -9.97
N ASP A 33 -4.32 11.65 -10.31
CA ASP A 33 -5.33 11.27 -9.35
C ASP A 33 -4.59 10.48 -8.27
N MET A 34 -4.41 11.11 -7.11
CA MET A 34 -3.96 10.41 -5.91
C MET A 34 -4.95 9.26 -5.77
N ASP A 35 -4.53 8.05 -6.16
CA ASP A 35 -5.42 6.92 -6.39
C ASP A 35 -6.50 6.88 -5.31
N ASP A 36 -7.77 6.72 -5.70
CA ASP A 36 -8.94 6.63 -4.80
C ASP A 36 -8.68 5.69 -3.59
N MET A 37 -7.73 4.76 -3.74
CA MET A 37 -7.17 3.89 -2.71
C MET A 37 -6.68 4.62 -1.44
N TYR A 38 -6.05 5.80 -1.54
CA TYR A 38 -5.43 6.50 -0.40
C TYR A 38 -6.26 7.65 0.17
N ASP A 39 -7.35 8.04 -0.50
CA ASP A 39 -8.22 9.14 -0.07
C ASP A 39 -8.74 8.95 1.36
N ASP A 40 -9.18 7.74 1.69
CA ASP A 40 -9.68 7.42 3.02
C ASP A 40 -8.62 7.63 4.11
N TYR A 41 -7.35 7.35 3.80
CA TYR A 41 -6.25 7.65 4.70
C TYR A 41 -5.99 9.16 4.76
N ILE A 42 -5.85 9.84 3.62
CA ILE A 42 -5.57 11.28 3.55
C ILE A 42 -6.60 12.08 4.34
N PHE A 43 -7.90 11.82 4.14
CA PHE A 43 -8.99 12.50 4.84
C PHE A 43 -9.22 12.01 6.28
N GLY A 44 -8.47 11.01 6.75
CA GLY A 44 -8.57 10.52 8.12
C GLY A 44 -9.82 9.67 8.37
N ARG A 45 -10.41 9.08 7.33
CA ARG A 45 -11.57 8.18 7.42
C ARG A 45 -11.17 6.77 7.84
N ARG A 46 -10.01 6.26 7.37
CA ARG A 46 -9.54 4.89 7.65
C ARG A 46 -8.03 4.80 7.73
N GLU A 47 -7.51 3.98 8.64
CA GLU A 47 -6.08 3.74 8.77
C GLU A 47 -5.53 2.89 7.61
N LEU A 48 -4.27 3.12 7.23
CA LEU A 48 -3.60 2.32 6.18
C LEU A 48 -3.63 0.81 6.48
N ALA A 49 -3.58 0.42 7.75
CA ALA A 49 -3.67 -0.98 8.15
C ALA A 49 -5.01 -1.63 7.76
N ASP A 50 -6.12 -0.89 7.90
CA ASP A 50 -7.44 -1.38 7.53
C ASP A 50 -7.59 -1.45 6.00
N ILE A 51 -7.11 -0.43 5.30
CA ILE A 51 -7.11 -0.38 3.83
C ILE A 51 -6.30 -1.57 3.27
N ASN A 52 -5.07 -1.78 3.77
CA ASN A 52 -4.20 -2.87 3.34
C ASN A 52 -4.83 -4.24 3.61
N ARG A 53 -5.50 -4.40 4.76
CA ARG A 53 -6.19 -5.65 5.10
C ARG A 53 -7.32 -5.95 4.13
N GLU A 54 -8.17 -4.97 3.84
CA GLU A 54 -9.29 -5.16 2.91
C GLU A 54 -8.81 -5.42 1.48
N PHE A 55 -7.81 -4.67 1.01
CA PHE A 55 -7.17 -4.93 -0.28
C PHE A 55 -6.62 -6.36 -0.35
N SER A 56 -5.86 -6.77 0.67
CA SER A 56 -5.30 -8.13 0.73
C SER A 56 -6.37 -9.22 0.75
N GLN A 57 -7.50 -8.98 1.42
CA GLN A 57 -8.62 -9.93 1.45
C GLN A 57 -9.35 -10.00 0.10
N ALA A 58 -9.57 -8.85 -0.54
CA ALA A 58 -10.23 -8.78 -1.85
C ALA A 58 -9.42 -9.45 -2.95
N HIS A 59 -8.09 -9.32 -2.90
CA HIS A 59 -7.15 -9.84 -3.91
C HIS A 59 -6.45 -11.15 -3.47
N ALA A 60 -6.93 -11.79 -2.41
CA ALA A 60 -6.36 -13.04 -1.92
C ALA A 60 -6.46 -14.14 -2.99
N GLY A 61 -5.31 -14.66 -3.44
CA GLY A 61 -5.25 -15.75 -4.43
C GLY A 61 -5.29 -15.30 -5.89
N GLU A 62 -5.35 -14.00 -6.18
CA GLU A 62 -5.30 -13.46 -7.55
C GLU A 62 -3.92 -13.64 -8.18
N VAL A 63 -2.86 -13.46 -7.39
CA VAL A 63 -1.50 -13.79 -7.80
C VAL A 63 -1.21 -15.25 -7.47
N THR A 64 -1.52 -16.15 -8.42
CA THR A 64 -0.96 -17.50 -8.36
C THR A 64 0.50 -17.44 -8.79
N PRO A 65 1.45 -18.11 -8.11
CA PRO A 65 2.73 -18.38 -8.75
C PRO A 65 2.41 -19.06 -10.08
N SER A 66 2.87 -18.48 -11.19
CA SER A 66 2.85 -19.19 -12.46
C SER A 66 3.45 -20.58 -12.21
N ARG A 67 2.92 -21.60 -12.87
CA ARG A 67 3.28 -23.04 -12.72
C ARG A 67 4.77 -23.37 -12.92
N THR A 68 5.67 -22.40 -12.92
CA THR A 68 7.13 -22.56 -12.97
C THR A 68 7.83 -22.40 -11.61
N ALA A 69 7.12 -22.10 -10.52
CA ALA A 69 7.69 -22.29 -9.19
C ALA A 69 7.55 -23.77 -8.78
N GLU A 70 8.51 -24.58 -9.21
CA GLU A 70 8.77 -25.90 -8.62
C GLU A 70 8.66 -25.76 -7.09
N PRO A 71 7.95 -26.65 -6.38
CA PRO A 71 7.95 -26.63 -4.93
C PRO A 71 9.40 -26.88 -4.49
N SER A 72 10.05 -25.86 -3.94
CA SER A 72 11.33 -26.05 -3.28
C SER A 72 11.06 -26.92 -2.06
N GLY A 73 11.20 -28.24 -2.25
CA GLY A 73 10.97 -29.23 -1.23
C GLY A 73 11.92 -28.96 -0.07
N CYS A 74 11.37 -28.62 1.10
CA CYS A 74 12.08 -28.85 2.34
C CYS A 74 12.16 -30.38 2.52
N GLY A 75 13.22 -30.96 1.97
CA GLY A 75 13.61 -32.33 2.23
C GLY A 75 14.04 -32.44 3.70
N MET A 76 13.08 -32.77 4.57
CA MET A 76 13.39 -33.31 5.89
C MET A 76 14.00 -34.70 5.68
N GLY A 77 15.33 -34.73 5.63
CA GLY A 77 16.13 -35.95 5.59
C GLY A 77 15.73 -36.88 6.73
N ARG A 78 15.63 -38.17 6.41
CA ARG A 78 15.45 -39.26 7.36
C ARG A 78 16.81 -39.77 7.80
#